data_AF-A0A7C6G2L9-F1
#
_entry.id   AF-A0A7C6G2L9-F1
#
_cell.length_a   1.000
_cell.length_b   1.000
_cell.length_c   1.000
_cell.angle_alpha   90.00
_cell.angle_beta   90.00
_cell.angle_gamma   90.00
#
_symmetry.space_group_name_H-M   'P 1'
#
loop_
_entity.id
_entity.type
_entity.pdbx_description
1 polymer ?
#
loop_
_entity_poly.entity_id
_entity_poly.type
_entity_poly.pdbx_seq_one_letter_code
_entity_poly.pdbx_strand_id
1 'polypeptide(L)'
;MLLKSDIVFITNIWVVTCRSAINCDKNSRYLVCIESDKYDSNYENIVKKINENISIIHTKFIEDKEQVFVTNIKTKESGLVSYTRFKNRIIELTKCKYIDSFALGSSESTPLSRFFRENMGKGFALTDIDFYLTEKELFIEEKTFVRNNKGYLGVGQCISFQEIVNDIFPDVELKIICISKGKFYMADFKDIDSKNTKVIKGWGEMVEFDVKPLNMDDFL
;
A
#
# COMPACT_ATOMS: atom_id res chain seq x y z
N MET A 1 20.43 3.90 0.79
CA MET A 1 19.47 3.51 -0.25
C MET A 1 19.96 2.18 -0.79
N LEU A 2 19.37 1.06 -0.34
CA LEU A 2 19.94 -0.29 -0.47
C LEU A 2 19.88 -0.85 -1.90
N LEU A 3 19.22 -0.15 -2.83
CA LEU A 3 18.92 -0.64 -4.17
C LEU A 3 19.35 0.40 -5.22
N LYS A 4 20.65 0.46 -5.51
CA LYS A 4 21.23 1.06 -6.73
C LYS A 4 22.32 0.06 -7.16
N SER A 5 22.20 -0.68 -8.25
CA SER A 5 22.04 -0.18 -9.63
C SER A 5 21.35 -1.12 -10.62
N ASP A 6 20.92 -2.33 -10.25
CA ASP A 6 20.52 -3.35 -11.26
C ASP A 6 19.17 -4.05 -11.00
N ILE A 7 18.45 -3.68 -9.93
CA ILE A 7 17.16 -4.31 -9.60
C ILE A 7 16.01 -3.41 -10.07
N VAL A 8 15.18 -3.91 -10.99
CA VAL A 8 13.97 -3.21 -11.45
C VAL A 8 12.89 -3.29 -10.38
N PHE A 9 12.48 -2.13 -9.86
CA PHE A 9 11.42 -2.00 -8.88
C PHE A 9 10.37 -0.98 -9.31
N ILE A 10 9.16 -1.15 -8.76
CA ILE A 10 8.03 -0.26 -8.97
C ILE A 10 7.63 0.37 -7.63
N THR A 11 7.25 1.64 -7.67
CA THR A 11 6.69 2.39 -6.54
C THR A 11 5.31 2.96 -6.91
N ASN A 12 4.68 3.66 -5.97
CA ASN A 12 3.37 4.32 -6.15
C ASN A 12 2.24 3.33 -6.46
N ILE A 13 2.29 2.16 -5.82
CA ILE A 13 1.23 1.17 -5.83
C ILE A 13 0.48 1.33 -4.52
N TRP A 14 -0.75 1.82 -4.62
CA TRP A 14 -1.57 2.16 -3.48
C TRP A 14 -2.74 1.21 -3.37
N VAL A 15 -2.97 0.72 -2.15
CA VAL A 15 -4.13 -0.10 -1.84
C VAL A 15 -5.11 0.71 -1.03
N VAL A 16 -6.28 0.94 -1.63
CA VAL A 16 -7.44 1.52 -0.95
C VAL A 16 -8.26 0.38 -0.36
N THR A 17 -8.45 0.42 0.96
CA THR A 17 -9.23 -0.59 1.68
C THR A 17 -10.40 0.06 2.40
N CYS A 18 -11.61 -0.44 2.18
CA CYS A 18 -12.74 -0.19 3.06
C CYS A 18 -12.62 -1.05 4.31
N ARG A 19 -12.85 -0.46 5.49
CA ARG A 19 -12.86 -1.22 6.75
C ARG A 19 -13.82 -2.39 6.68
N SER A 20 -13.38 -3.56 7.14
CA SER A 20 -14.17 -4.79 7.17
C SER A 20 -15.51 -4.67 7.87
N ALA A 21 -15.59 -3.85 8.92
CA ALA A 21 -16.82 -3.55 9.65
C ALA A 21 -17.86 -2.76 8.84
N ILE A 22 -17.47 -2.16 7.71
CA ILE A 22 -18.33 -1.42 6.80
C ILE A 22 -18.63 -2.27 5.56
N ASN A 23 -17.60 -2.83 4.92
CA ASN A 23 -17.73 -3.77 3.82
C ASN A 23 -16.85 -5.00 4.09
N CYS A 24 -17.48 -6.14 4.36
CA CYS A 24 -16.80 -7.41 4.62
C CYS A 24 -16.56 -8.25 3.34
N ASP A 25 -17.13 -7.85 2.20
CA ASP A 25 -16.93 -8.55 0.93
C ASP A 25 -15.55 -8.25 0.35
N LYS A 26 -14.66 -9.24 0.46
CA LYS A 26 -13.28 -9.17 -0.02
C LYS A 26 -13.18 -8.89 -1.53
N ASN A 27 -14.19 -9.23 -2.33
CA ASN A 27 -14.16 -8.99 -3.77
C ASN A 27 -14.54 -7.57 -4.15
N SER A 28 -15.08 -6.78 -3.21
CA SER A 28 -15.52 -5.42 -3.51
C SER A 28 -15.06 -4.37 -2.52
N ARG A 29 -14.36 -4.72 -1.44
CA ARG A 29 -13.89 -3.75 -0.44
C ARG A 29 -12.54 -3.10 -0.75
N TYR A 30 -11.87 -3.54 -1.80
CA TYR A 30 -10.53 -3.06 -2.19
C TYR A 30 -10.52 -2.39 -3.56
N LEU A 31 -9.56 -1.49 -3.74
CA LEU A 31 -9.22 -0.86 -5.01
C LEU A 31 -7.70 -0.68 -5.04
N VAL A 32 -7.05 -1.11 -6.12
CA VAL A 32 -5.64 -0.82 -6.36
C VAL A 32 -5.53 0.42 -7.25
N CYS A 33 -4.78 1.41 -6.78
CA CYS A 33 -4.49 2.65 -7.49
C CYS A 33 -3.00 2.67 -7.85
N ILE A 34 -2.70 2.88 -9.13
CA ILE A 34 -1.33 3.08 -9.61
C ILE A 34 -1.20 4.56 -9.97
N GLU A 35 -0.33 5.28 -9.25
CA GLU A 35 -0.09 6.69 -9.48
C GLU A 35 1.20 6.91 -10.27
N SER A 36 1.06 7.40 -11.50
CA SER A 36 2.22 7.73 -12.35
C SER A 36 1.84 8.66 -13.50
N ASP A 37 2.84 9.35 -14.05
CA ASP A 37 2.67 10.17 -15.25
C ASP A 37 2.34 9.37 -16.51
N LYS A 38 2.89 8.15 -16.59
CA LYS A 38 2.72 7.20 -17.69
C LYS A 38 2.59 5.80 -17.11
N TYR A 39 1.59 5.07 -17.61
CA TYR A 39 1.48 3.64 -17.36
C TYR A 39 2.42 2.90 -18.33
N ASP A 40 3.44 2.22 -17.80
CA ASP A 40 4.42 1.48 -18.59
C ASP A 40 4.32 -0.05 -18.37
N SER A 41 5.16 -0.79 -19.09
CA SER A 41 5.18 -2.26 -19.04
C SER A 41 5.57 -2.85 -17.69
N ASN A 42 6.23 -2.09 -16.80
CA ASN A 42 6.57 -2.59 -15.47
C ASN A 42 5.28 -2.81 -14.66
N TYR A 43 4.34 -1.87 -14.76
CA TYR A 43 3.05 -1.98 -14.08
C TYR A 43 2.18 -3.13 -14.61
N GLU A 44 2.38 -3.60 -15.84
CA GLU A 44 1.63 -4.75 -16.37
C GLU A 44 1.93 -6.04 -15.60
N ASN A 45 3.17 -6.21 -15.11
CA ASN A 45 3.58 -7.41 -14.40
C ASN A 45 2.88 -7.51 -13.04
N ILE A 46 2.85 -6.43 -12.27
CA ILE A 46 2.14 -6.41 -10.99
C ILE A 46 0.62 -6.53 -11.17
N VAL A 47 0.06 -5.92 -12.22
CA VAL A 47 -1.39 -6.00 -12.50
C VAL A 47 -1.86 -7.45 -12.71
N LYS A 48 -1.04 -8.30 -13.32
CA LYS A 48 -1.33 -9.73 -13.50
C LYS A 48 -1.36 -10.52 -12.18
N LYS A 49 -0.78 -9.98 -11.11
CA LYS A 49 -0.74 -10.59 -9.77
C LYS A 49 -1.88 -10.14 -8.86
N ILE A 50 -2.65 -9.15 -9.29
CA ILE A 50 -3.82 -8.68 -8.56
C ILE A 50 -4.96 -9.66 -8.80
N ASN A 51 -5.62 -10.06 -7.71
CA ASN A 51 -6.85 -10.85 -7.74
C ASN A 51 -7.85 -10.27 -8.75
N GLU A 52 -8.37 -11.14 -9.62
CA GLU A 52 -9.20 -10.78 -10.76
C GLU A 52 -10.51 -10.06 -10.38
N ASN A 53 -10.96 -10.17 -9.14
CA ASN A 53 -12.16 -9.48 -8.66
C ASN A 53 -11.88 -8.02 -8.24
N ILE A 54 -10.62 -7.67 -7.98
CA ILE A 54 -10.27 -6.35 -7.43
C ILE A 54 -10.18 -5.31 -8.54
N SER A 55 -10.84 -4.17 -8.37
CA SER A 55 -10.73 -3.08 -9.35
C SER A 55 -9.33 -2.47 -9.33
N ILE A 56 -8.85 -2.08 -10.52
CA ILE A 56 -7.52 -1.49 -10.71
C ILE A 56 -7.67 -0.24 -11.54
N ILE A 57 -7.16 0.88 -11.02
CA ILE A 57 -7.14 2.15 -11.74
C ILE A 57 -5.72 2.71 -11.81
N HIS A 58 -5.40 3.30 -12.94
CA HIS A 58 -4.26 4.20 -13.09
C HIS A 58 -4.75 5.64 -12.96
N THR A 59 -4.00 6.45 -12.21
CA THR A 59 -4.38 7.83 -11.89
C THR A 59 -3.23 8.78 -12.17
N LYS A 60 -3.56 9.91 -12.80
CA LYS A 60 -2.67 11.06 -12.96
C LYS A 60 -3.35 12.32 -12.46
N PHE A 61 -2.79 12.94 -11.43
CA PHE A 61 -3.35 14.13 -10.78
C PHE A 61 -2.95 15.42 -11.51
N ILE A 62 -3.89 16.37 -11.55
CA ILE A 62 -3.73 17.73 -12.04
C ILE A 62 -4.21 18.64 -10.90
N GLU A 63 -3.32 18.85 -9.93
CA GLU A 63 -3.67 19.43 -8.62
C GLU A 63 -4.16 20.88 -8.72
N ASP A 64 -3.60 21.67 -9.63
CA ASP A 64 -3.99 23.07 -9.89
C ASP A 64 -5.45 23.21 -10.36
N LYS A 65 -6.04 22.12 -10.86
CA LYS A 65 -7.42 22.07 -11.37
C LYS A 65 -8.33 21.18 -10.54
N GLU A 66 -7.84 20.58 -9.46
CA GLU A 66 -8.55 19.56 -8.68
C GLU A 66 -9.14 18.46 -9.57
N GLN A 67 -8.34 17.98 -10.51
CA GLN A 67 -8.73 16.98 -11.50
C GLN A 67 -7.81 15.76 -11.46
N VAL A 68 -8.35 14.62 -11.85
CA VAL A 68 -7.63 13.36 -11.98
C VAL A 68 -7.98 12.75 -13.32
N PHE A 69 -6.98 12.43 -14.13
CA PHE A 69 -7.16 11.53 -15.25
C PHE A 69 -7.12 10.10 -14.72
N VAL A 70 -8.19 9.35 -14.94
CA VAL A 70 -8.37 8.00 -14.43
C VAL A 70 -8.52 7.05 -15.59
N THR A 71 -7.80 5.94 -15.56
CA THR A 71 -7.97 4.81 -16.50
C THR A 71 -8.28 3.55 -15.71
N ASN A 72 -9.40 2.89 -15.99
CA ASN A 72 -9.65 1.54 -15.48
C ASN A 72 -8.81 0.56 -16.30
N ILE A 73 -7.88 -0.13 -15.63
CA ILE A 73 -6.90 -0.98 -16.32
C ILE A 73 -7.56 -2.22 -16.93
N LYS A 74 -8.66 -2.71 -16.34
CA LYS A 74 -9.39 -3.90 -16.81
C LYS A 74 -10.31 -3.57 -17.98
N THR A 75 -11.10 -2.50 -17.87
CA THR A 75 -12.06 -2.12 -18.93
C THR A 75 -11.46 -1.24 -20.03
N LYS A 76 -10.27 -0.68 -19.81
CA LYS A 76 -9.61 0.32 -20.67
C LYS A 76 -10.38 1.63 -20.84
N GLU A 77 -11.44 1.84 -20.06
CA GLU A 77 -12.15 3.10 -20.01
C GLU A 77 -11.30 4.17 -19.31
N SER A 78 -11.25 5.36 -19.90
CA SER A 78 -10.47 6.47 -19.36
C SER A 78 -11.22 7.79 -19.42
N GLY A 79 -10.93 8.69 -18.49
CA GLY A 79 -11.51 10.03 -18.51
C GLY A 79 -10.90 10.97 -17.49
N LEU A 80 -11.05 12.26 -17.75
CA LEU A 80 -10.71 13.32 -16.80
C LEU A 80 -11.92 13.58 -15.89
N VAL A 81 -11.72 13.53 -14.58
CA VAL A 81 -12.78 13.72 -13.57
C VAL A 81 -12.33 14.72 -12.51
N SER A 82 -13.29 15.41 -11.88
CA SER A 82 -13.01 16.23 -10.70
C SER A 82 -12.70 15.38 -9.46
N TYR A 83 -12.07 15.97 -8.45
CA TYR A 83 -11.83 15.33 -7.15
C TYR A 83 -13.11 14.77 -6.52
N THR A 84 -14.23 15.50 -6.55
CA THR A 84 -15.53 15.01 -6.06
C THR A 84 -15.99 13.76 -6.79
N ARG A 85 -15.87 13.74 -8.12
CA ARG A 85 -16.28 12.59 -8.93
C ARG A 85 -15.33 11.40 -8.72
N PHE A 86 -14.04 11.68 -8.53
CA PHE A 86 -13.04 10.66 -8.21
C PHE A 86 -13.31 10.00 -6.84
N LYS A 87 -13.57 10.81 -5.80
CA LYS A 87 -13.99 10.34 -4.47
C LYS A 87 -15.22 9.43 -4.56
N ASN A 88 -16.27 9.88 -5.26
CA ASN A 88 -17.49 9.09 -5.42
C ASN A 88 -17.22 7.78 -6.17
N ARG A 89 -16.33 7.80 -7.16
CA ARG A 89 -15.93 6.58 -7.87
C ARG A 89 -15.21 5.58 -6.96
N ILE A 90 -14.32 6.03 -6.08
CA ILE A 90 -13.68 5.15 -5.08
C ILE A 90 -14.73 4.53 -4.16
N ILE A 91 -15.67 5.33 -3.65
CA ILE A 91 -16.79 4.89 -2.80
C ILE A 91 -17.63 3.80 -3.51
N GLU A 92 -17.99 4.02 -4.77
CA GLU A 92 -18.75 3.07 -5.59
C GLU A 92 -18.00 1.76 -5.80
N LEU A 93 -16.74 1.84 -6.24
CA LEU A 93 -15.93 0.65 -6.55
C LEU A 93 -15.67 -0.20 -5.32
N THR A 94 -15.46 0.44 -4.16
CA THR A 94 -15.18 -0.23 -2.88
C THR A 94 -16.45 -0.61 -2.10
N LYS A 95 -17.64 -0.24 -2.62
CA LYS A 95 -18.95 -0.33 -1.95
C LYS A 95 -18.90 0.14 -0.49
N CYS A 96 -18.06 1.12 -0.19
CA CYS A 96 -17.77 1.51 1.17
C CYS A 96 -18.70 2.64 1.60
N LYS A 97 -19.38 2.52 2.73
CA LYS A 97 -20.11 3.65 3.30
C LYS A 97 -19.11 4.76 3.66
N TYR A 98 -19.32 5.94 3.07
CA TYR A 98 -18.52 7.10 3.41
C TYR A 98 -18.86 7.59 4.83
N ILE A 99 -17.83 7.89 5.61
CA ILE A 99 -17.94 8.41 6.97
C ILE A 99 -16.96 9.57 7.11
N ASP A 100 -17.48 10.77 7.36
CA ASP A 100 -16.67 11.98 7.40
C ASP A 100 -15.48 11.89 8.37
N SER A 101 -14.35 12.36 7.87
CA SER A 101 -13.16 12.73 8.61
C SER A 101 -12.39 13.75 7.82
N PHE A 102 -11.54 14.51 8.48
CA PHE A 102 -10.67 15.46 7.83
C PHE A 102 -9.27 15.39 8.44
N ALA A 103 -8.27 15.29 7.57
CA ALA A 103 -6.88 15.47 7.93
C ALA A 103 -6.18 16.22 6.78
N LEU A 104 -5.31 17.16 7.12
CA LEU A 104 -4.52 17.87 6.11
C LEU A 104 -3.44 16.94 5.54
N GLY A 105 -3.29 16.94 4.22
CA GLY A 105 -2.17 16.32 3.54
C GLY A 105 -0.87 17.11 3.75
N SER A 106 0.28 16.43 3.67
CA SER A 106 1.58 17.11 3.64
C SER A 106 1.93 17.51 2.21
N SER A 107 2.59 18.66 2.02
CA SER A 107 3.19 19.03 0.73
C SER A 107 4.21 18.00 0.24
N GLU A 108 4.82 17.25 1.16
CA GLU A 108 5.82 16.22 0.86
C GLU A 108 5.22 14.87 0.46
N SER A 109 3.90 14.70 0.53
CA SER A 109 3.22 13.45 0.12
C SER A 109 3.01 13.40 -1.40
N THR A 110 2.66 12.24 -1.95
CA THR A 110 2.20 12.18 -3.34
C THR A 110 0.81 12.80 -3.49
N PRO A 111 0.41 13.25 -4.69
CA PRO A 111 -0.92 13.79 -4.95
C PRO A 111 -2.06 12.85 -4.51
N LEU A 112 -1.97 11.55 -4.78
CA LEU A 112 -2.97 10.58 -4.36
C LEU A 112 -3.06 10.48 -2.82
N SER A 113 -1.93 10.42 -2.12
CA SER A 113 -1.90 10.40 -0.65
C SER A 113 -2.50 11.67 -0.05
N ARG A 114 -2.18 12.86 -0.60
CA ARG A 114 -2.78 14.14 -0.20
C ARG A 114 -4.29 14.13 -0.42
N PHE A 115 -4.72 13.83 -1.65
CA PHE A 115 -6.12 13.73 -2.02
C PHE A 115 -6.88 12.84 -1.03
N PHE A 116 -6.32 11.67 -0.70
CA PHE A 116 -6.97 10.72 0.18
C PHE A 116 -7.15 11.26 1.59
N ARG A 117 -6.12 11.88 2.17
CA ARG A 117 -6.19 12.46 3.53
C ARG A 117 -7.24 13.56 3.63
N GLU A 118 -7.33 14.39 2.59
CA GLU A 118 -8.17 15.58 2.59
C GLU A 118 -9.63 15.29 2.20
N ASN A 119 -9.85 14.26 1.37
CA ASN A 119 -11.16 14.02 0.75
C ASN A 119 -11.83 12.72 1.20
N MET A 120 -11.05 11.73 1.66
CA MET A 120 -11.58 10.42 2.05
C MET A 120 -11.88 10.34 3.54
N GLY A 121 -12.88 9.52 3.85
CA GLY A 121 -13.42 9.39 5.20
C GLY A 121 -12.73 8.32 6.02
N LYS A 122 -12.98 8.31 7.33
CA LYS A 122 -12.42 7.31 8.27
C LYS A 122 -12.86 5.88 8.03
N GLY A 123 -13.81 5.66 7.10
CA GLY A 123 -14.19 4.33 6.63
C GLY A 123 -13.13 3.65 5.76
N PHE A 124 -12.12 4.40 5.32
CA PHE A 124 -11.09 3.92 4.42
C PHE A 124 -9.70 3.91 5.06
N ALA A 125 -8.83 3.06 4.53
CA ALA A 125 -7.39 3.09 4.70
C ALA A 125 -6.73 3.21 3.32
N LEU A 126 -5.60 3.92 3.27
CA LEU A 126 -4.72 3.97 2.12
C LEU A 126 -3.37 3.40 2.57
N THR A 127 -2.99 2.27 1.99
CA THR A 127 -1.72 1.60 2.27
C THR A 127 -0.81 1.78 1.07
N ASP A 128 0.36 2.37 1.32
CA ASP A 128 1.47 2.40 0.38
C ASP A 128 2.24 1.07 0.47
N ILE A 129 2.83 0.65 -0.64
CA ILE A 129 3.82 -0.43 -0.67
C ILE A 129 5.10 0.19 -1.21
N ASP A 130 6.13 0.29 -0.36
CA ASP A 130 7.34 1.06 -0.68
C ASP A 130 7.99 0.59 -1.99
N PHE A 131 8.14 -0.74 -2.17
CA PHE A 131 8.70 -1.30 -3.39
C PHE A 131 8.05 -2.63 -3.79
N TYR A 132 7.90 -2.82 -5.10
CA TYR A 132 7.68 -4.12 -5.71
C TYR A 132 8.86 -4.50 -6.60
N LEU A 133 9.58 -5.55 -6.24
CA LEU A 133 10.65 -6.13 -7.06
C LEU A 133 10.05 -7.04 -8.12
N THR A 134 10.12 -6.62 -9.38
CA THR A 134 9.36 -7.26 -10.46
C THR A 134 9.85 -8.66 -10.77
N GLU A 135 11.16 -8.89 -10.77
CA GLU A 135 11.77 -10.19 -11.11
C GLU A 135 11.55 -11.26 -10.04
N LYS A 136 11.33 -10.84 -8.79
CA LYS A 136 11.16 -11.73 -7.64
C LYS A 136 9.71 -11.83 -7.17
N GLU A 137 8.82 -11.02 -7.75
CA GLU A 137 7.41 -10.93 -7.34
C GLU A 137 7.30 -10.70 -5.83
N LEU A 138 8.03 -9.70 -5.35
CA LEU A 138 8.28 -9.47 -3.93
C LEU A 138 7.96 -8.03 -3.57
N PHE A 139 7.10 -7.85 -2.57
CA PHE A 139 6.94 -6.58 -1.88
C PHE A 139 8.00 -6.37 -0.81
N ILE A 140 8.48 -5.15 -0.72
CA ILE A 140 9.38 -4.68 0.34
C ILE A 140 8.71 -3.50 1.02
N GLU A 141 8.64 -3.57 2.34
CA GLU A 141 8.25 -2.47 3.21
C GLU A 141 9.44 -2.10 4.11
N GLU A 142 9.80 -0.83 4.16
CA GLU A 142 10.87 -0.31 5.00
C GLU A 142 10.36 0.18 6.36
N LYS A 143 11.12 -0.13 7.42
CA LYS A 143 10.87 0.36 8.78
C LYS A 143 12.15 0.85 9.42
N THR A 144 12.04 1.89 10.23
CA THR A 144 13.18 2.47 10.95
C THR A 144 13.17 2.13 12.45
N PHE A 145 12.13 1.45 12.93
CA PHE A 145 11.95 1.18 14.35
C PHE A 145 12.32 -0.26 14.72
N VAL A 146 13.54 -0.41 15.25
CA VAL A 146 14.08 -1.68 15.79
C VAL A 146 14.54 -1.46 17.22
N ARG A 147 14.17 -2.37 18.11
CA ARG A 147 14.64 -2.39 19.50
C ARG A 147 14.97 -3.82 19.91
N ASN A 148 16.14 -4.05 20.51
CA ASN A 148 16.56 -5.36 21.02
C ASN A 148 16.45 -6.50 19.98
N ASN A 149 16.87 -6.26 18.73
CA ASN A 149 16.73 -7.20 17.60
C ASN A 149 15.28 -7.63 17.31
N LYS A 150 14.31 -6.80 17.65
CA LYS A 150 12.91 -6.94 17.27
C LYS A 150 12.48 -5.79 16.39
N GLY A 151 11.74 -6.11 15.33
CA GLY A 151 11.02 -5.15 14.53
C GLY A 151 9.63 -4.89 15.13
N TYR A 152 9.04 -3.75 14.75
CA TYR A 152 7.72 -3.36 15.22
C TYR A 152 6.88 -2.79 14.07
N LEU A 153 5.65 -3.28 13.94
CA LEU A 153 4.64 -2.77 13.01
C LEU A 153 3.44 -2.26 13.80
N GLY A 154 2.83 -1.15 13.38
CA GLY A 154 1.54 -0.76 13.96
C GLY A 154 0.50 -1.85 13.68
N VAL A 155 -0.40 -2.15 14.63
CA VAL A 155 -1.42 -3.20 14.44
C VAL A 155 -2.25 -2.97 13.17
N GLY A 156 -2.66 -1.73 12.90
CA GLY A 156 -3.38 -1.39 11.68
C GLY A 156 -2.60 -1.63 10.39
N GLN A 157 -1.27 -1.41 10.41
CA GLN A 157 -0.40 -1.73 9.26
C GLN A 157 -0.29 -3.24 9.06
N CYS A 158 -0.09 -4.00 10.14
CA CYS A 158 -0.03 -5.46 10.07
C CYS A 158 -1.34 -6.04 9.49
N ILE A 159 -2.50 -5.54 9.92
CA ILE A 159 -3.80 -5.95 9.33
C ILE A 159 -3.86 -5.60 7.84
N SER A 160 -3.47 -4.38 7.46
CA SER A 160 -3.49 -3.95 6.05
C SER A 160 -2.60 -4.83 5.17
N PHE A 161 -1.40 -5.17 5.65
CA PHE A 161 -0.50 -6.08 4.94
C PHE A 161 -1.05 -7.50 4.85
N GLN A 162 -1.71 -8.01 5.89
CA GLN A 162 -2.42 -9.30 5.82
C GLN A 162 -3.53 -9.28 4.76
N GLU A 163 -4.28 -8.19 4.64
CA GLU A 163 -5.30 -8.04 3.61
C GLU A 163 -4.68 -7.99 2.20
N ILE A 164 -3.58 -7.27 2.04
CA ILE A 164 -2.84 -7.15 0.78
C ILE A 164 -2.37 -8.53 0.29
N VAL A 165 -1.62 -9.29 1.11
CA VAL A 165 -1.02 -10.56 0.67
C VAL A 165 -2.01 -11.72 0.60
N ASN A 166 -3.15 -11.66 1.31
CA ASN A 166 -4.12 -12.77 1.28
C ASN A 166 -5.26 -12.55 0.28
N ASP A 167 -5.72 -11.30 0.11
CA ASP A 167 -6.93 -11.03 -0.65
C ASP A 167 -6.64 -10.35 -2.00
N ILE A 168 -5.58 -9.54 -2.08
CA ILE A 168 -5.29 -8.70 -3.26
C ILE A 168 -4.16 -9.30 -4.10
N PHE A 169 -3.06 -9.72 -3.48
CA PHE A 169 -1.87 -10.27 -4.12
C PHE A 169 -1.51 -11.64 -3.52
N PRO A 170 -2.35 -12.67 -3.71
CA PRO A 170 -2.21 -13.97 -3.04
C PRO A 170 -0.89 -14.70 -3.37
N ASP A 171 -0.28 -14.39 -4.51
CA ASP A 171 0.93 -15.05 -5.00
C ASP A 171 2.20 -14.18 -4.82
N VAL A 172 2.11 -13.05 -4.12
CA VAL A 172 3.24 -12.13 -3.90
C VAL A 172 3.71 -12.22 -2.46
N GLU A 173 5.01 -12.43 -2.27
CA GLU A 173 5.60 -12.41 -0.94
C GLU A 173 5.79 -10.96 -0.44
N LEU A 174 5.72 -10.75 0.87
CA LEU A 174 6.04 -9.47 1.50
C LEU A 174 7.17 -9.64 2.50
N LYS A 175 8.22 -8.84 2.35
CA LYS A 175 9.34 -8.75 3.29
C LYS A 175 9.36 -7.38 3.96
N ILE A 176 9.64 -7.38 5.26
CA ILE A 176 9.82 -6.16 6.05
C ILE A 176 11.32 -5.95 6.25
N ILE A 177 11.86 -4.86 5.70
CA ILE A 177 13.25 -4.45 5.90
C ILE A 177 13.32 -3.41 7.00
N CYS A 178 14.03 -3.73 8.07
CA CYS A 178 14.24 -2.82 9.17
C CYS A 178 15.66 -2.21 9.15
N ILE A 179 15.75 -0.88 9.24
CA ILE A 179 16.99 -0.13 9.24
C ILE A 179 17.26 0.40 10.65
N SER A 180 18.38 0.01 11.25
CA SER A 180 18.76 0.51 12.57
C SER A 180 20.27 0.61 12.73
N LYS A 181 20.73 1.80 13.16
CA LYS A 181 22.16 2.10 13.38
C LYS A 181 23.06 1.73 12.19
N GLY A 182 22.59 2.01 10.97
CA GLY A 182 23.32 1.71 9.73
C GLY A 182 23.36 0.23 9.34
N LYS A 183 22.63 -0.65 10.05
CA LYS A 183 22.48 -2.06 9.72
C LYS A 183 21.07 -2.35 9.19
N PHE A 184 20.98 -3.37 8.36
CA PHE A 184 19.74 -3.85 7.77
C PHE A 184 19.37 -5.20 8.36
N TYR A 185 18.09 -5.34 8.65
CA TYR A 185 17.49 -6.56 9.15
C TYR A 185 16.23 -6.87 8.33
N MET A 186 15.83 -8.12 8.32
CA MET A 186 14.71 -8.59 7.52
C MET A 186 13.81 -9.51 8.33
N ALA A 187 12.51 -9.45 8.03
CA ALA A 187 11.53 -10.46 8.43
C ALA A 187 10.66 -10.81 7.23
N ASP A 188 10.33 -12.10 7.12
CA ASP A 188 9.34 -12.57 6.17
C ASP A 188 7.96 -12.34 6.80
N PHE A 189 7.08 -11.60 6.13
CA PHE A 189 5.82 -11.15 6.74
C PHE A 189 4.92 -12.32 7.16
N LYS A 190 5.00 -13.45 6.45
CA LYS A 190 4.30 -14.71 6.77
C LYS A 190 4.64 -15.28 8.15
N ASP A 191 5.82 -14.94 8.69
CA ASP A 191 6.27 -15.41 10.01
C ASP A 191 5.90 -14.46 11.15
N ILE A 192 5.24 -13.33 10.84
CA ILE A 192 4.82 -12.32 11.82
C ILE A 192 3.45 -12.69 12.41
N ASP A 193 3.42 -13.04 13.70
CA ASP A 193 2.16 -13.24 14.44
C ASP A 193 1.53 -11.89 14.80
N SER A 194 0.43 -11.54 14.13
CA SER A 194 -0.31 -10.29 14.39
C SER A 194 -0.93 -10.21 15.79
N LYS A 195 -0.98 -11.31 16.54
CA LYS A 195 -1.47 -11.33 17.93
C LYS A 195 -0.38 -11.02 18.94
N ASN A 196 0.90 -11.02 18.55
CA ASN A 196 2.01 -10.67 19.44
C ASN A 196 2.11 -9.15 19.61
N THR A 197 1.10 -8.55 20.26
CA THR A 197 1.00 -7.10 20.43
C THR A 197 1.62 -6.62 21.74
N LYS A 198 2.21 -5.42 21.69
CA LYS A 198 2.74 -4.69 22.83
C LYS A 198 2.41 -3.21 22.72
N VAL A 199 2.07 -2.59 23.84
CA VAL A 199 1.92 -1.13 23.91
C VAL A 199 3.28 -0.49 24.11
N ILE A 200 3.70 0.32 23.14
CA ILE A 200 4.97 1.04 23.17
C ILE A 200 4.68 2.52 23.37
N LYS A 201 5.26 3.12 24.42
CA LYS A 201 5.10 4.53 24.73
C LYS A 201 5.49 5.40 23.54
N GLY A 202 4.57 6.27 23.10
CA GLY A 202 4.75 7.17 21.95
C GLY A 202 4.41 6.55 20.59
N TRP A 203 4.17 5.24 20.52
CA TRP A 203 3.88 4.52 19.27
C TRP A 203 2.53 3.80 19.29
N GLY A 204 1.96 3.56 20.47
CA GLY A 204 0.67 2.90 20.64
C GLY A 204 0.81 1.37 20.63
N GLU A 205 -0.21 0.68 20.14
CA GLU A 205 -0.21 -0.78 20.04
C GLU A 205 0.54 -1.24 18.78
N MET A 206 1.58 -2.05 19.00
CA MET A 206 2.50 -2.51 17.97
C MET A 206 2.59 -4.04 17.98
N VAL A 207 2.71 -4.66 16.82
CA VAL A 207 3.08 -6.06 16.64
C VAL A 207 4.59 -6.18 16.70
N GLU A 208 5.10 -6.97 17.65
CA GLU A 208 6.53 -7.27 17.77
C GLU A 208 6.89 -8.54 16.99
N PHE A 209 8.00 -8.51 16.24
CA PHE A 209 8.46 -9.67 15.48
C PHE A 209 9.99 -9.79 15.49
N ASP A 210 10.45 -11.02 15.26
CA ASP A 210 11.87 -11.32 15.10
C ASP A 210 12.42 -10.80 13.78
N VAL A 211 13.64 -10.27 13.82
CA VAL A 211 14.37 -9.87 12.62
C VAL A 211 15.71 -10.56 12.56
N LYS A 212 16.12 -10.97 11.37
CA LYS A 212 17.45 -11.52 11.08
C LYS A 212 18.30 -10.48 10.36
N PRO A 213 19.64 -10.44 10.57
CA PRO A 213 20.52 -9.62 9.75
C PRO A 213 20.28 -9.90 8.27
N LEU A 214 20.22 -8.84 7.47
CA LEU A 214 19.96 -8.98 6.04
C LEU A 214 21.20 -9.48 5.31
N ASN A 215 21.07 -10.57 4.54
CA ASN A 215 22.10 -11.00 3.60
C ASN A 215 21.70 -10.53 2.19
N MET A 216 22.66 -10.06 1.39
CA MET A 216 22.38 -9.61 0.02
C MET A 216 21.93 -10.76 -0.88
N ASP A 217 22.30 -12.00 -0.56
CA ASP A 217 21.81 -13.20 -1.23
C ASP A 217 20.27 -13.38 -1.11
N ASP A 218 19.62 -12.68 -0.17
CA ASP A 218 18.16 -12.72 -0.02
C ASP A 218 17.40 -11.93 -1.12
N PHE A 219 18.12 -11.18 -1.96
CA PHE A 219 17.59 -10.40 -3.10
C PHE A 219 18.22 -10.73 -4.46
N LEU A 220 19.34 -11.47 -4.48
CA LEU A 220 19.94 -12.02 -5.71
C LEU A 220 19.17 -13.26 -6.18
#